data_AF-A0A530C5V5-F1
#
_entry.id   AF-A0A530C5V5-F1
#
_cell.length_a   1.000
_cell.length_b   1.000
_cell.length_c   1.000
_cell.angle_alpha   90.00
_cell.angle_beta   90.00
_cell.angle_gamma   90.00
#
_symmetry.space_group_name_H-M   'P 1'
#
loop_
_entity.id
_entity.type
_entity.pdbx_description
1 polymer ?
#
loop_
_entity_poly.entity_id
_entity_poly.type
_entity_poly.pdbx_seq_one_letter_code
_entity_poly.pdbx_strand_id
1 'polypeptide(L)'
;MRIDAHQHYWQIARGDYFWMGPHVAPIVRDVFPADLAPHLQAAGIARTVVVQAAATVAETEFMLDLADKDDSIAAVVGWVDLEADDVEATLRRLAARPKFRGIRPM
;
A
#
# COMPACT_ATOMS: atom_id res chain seq x y z
N MET A 1 -11.82 -8.68 16.44
CA MET A 1 -11.58 -8.35 15.02
C MET A 1 -10.19 -8.85 14.65
N ARG A 2 -10.03 -9.61 13.56
CA ARG A 2 -8.73 -10.10 13.07
C ARG A 2 -8.24 -9.20 11.93
N ILE A 3 -6.97 -8.80 11.98
CA ILE A 3 -6.36 -7.91 11.00
C ILE A 3 -5.15 -8.63 10.40
N ASP A 4 -5.05 -8.62 9.07
CA ASP A 4 -3.79 -8.87 8.39
C ASP A 4 -2.96 -7.58 8.44
N ALA A 5 -1.89 -7.60 9.22
CA ALA A 5 -1.09 -6.41 9.47
C ALA A 5 -0.11 -6.09 8.33
N HIS A 6 0.02 -6.95 7.31
CA HIS A 6 1.01 -6.75 6.25
C HIS A 6 0.60 -7.43 4.94
N GLN A 7 0.19 -6.62 3.96
CA GLN A 7 0.03 -7.05 2.58
C GLN A 7 0.35 -5.89 1.60
N HIS A 8 0.41 -6.20 0.32
CA HIS A 8 0.78 -5.25 -0.74
C HIS A 8 -0.24 -5.30 -1.90
N TYR A 9 -0.49 -4.15 -2.52
CA TYR A 9 -1.16 -4.02 -3.81
C TYR A 9 -0.22 -3.36 -4.80
N TRP A 10 -0.40 -3.64 -6.08
CA TRP A 10 0.41 -3.00 -7.12
C TRP A 10 -0.33 -2.98 -8.47
N GLN A 11 0.00 -1.95 -9.26
CA GLN A 11 -0.48 -1.79 -10.62
C GLN A 11 0.71 -1.56 -11.56
N ILE A 12 1.03 -2.52 -12.43
CA ILE A 12 2.26 -2.53 -13.25
C ILE A 12 2.42 -1.24 -14.04
N ALA A 13 1.32 -0.67 -14.54
CA ALA A 13 1.31 0.57 -15.32
C ALA A 13 1.89 1.79 -14.57
N ARG A 14 2.02 1.75 -13.24
CA ARG A 14 2.70 2.79 -12.45
C ARG A 14 4.19 2.89 -12.75
N GLY A 15 4.82 1.79 -13.18
CA GLY A 15 6.20 1.77 -13.66
C GLY A 15 7.28 2.00 -12.60
N ASP A 16 6.94 2.06 -11.31
CA ASP A 16 7.86 2.32 -10.20
C ASP A 16 8.23 1.08 -9.35
N TYR A 17 7.77 -0.11 -9.77
CA TYR A 17 8.10 -1.39 -9.13
C TYR A 17 9.40 -1.98 -9.69
N PHE A 18 10.54 -1.36 -9.38
CA PHE A 18 11.87 -1.78 -9.91
C PHE A 18 12.30 -3.20 -9.50
N TRP A 19 11.66 -3.80 -8.51
CA TRP A 19 11.88 -5.18 -8.11
C TRP A 19 11.16 -6.20 -9.02
N MET A 20 10.21 -5.78 -9.86
CA MET A 20 9.49 -6.71 -10.73
C MET A 20 10.38 -7.20 -11.88
N GLY A 21 10.45 -8.52 -12.06
CA GLY A 21 11.18 -9.15 -13.14
C GLY A 21 10.94 -10.66 -13.21
N PRO A 22 11.69 -11.38 -14.06
CA PRO A 22 11.47 -12.82 -14.29
C PRO A 22 11.54 -13.69 -13.03
N HIS A 23 12.29 -13.25 -12.01
CA HIS A 23 12.45 -13.96 -10.74
C HIS A 23 11.18 -13.96 -9.86
N VAL A 24 10.22 -13.08 -10.15
CA VAL A 24 8.91 -12.98 -9.49
C VAL A 24 7.77 -13.18 -10.49
N ALA A 25 8.02 -13.91 -11.59
CA ALA A 25 7.07 -14.09 -12.70
C ALA A 25 5.60 -14.37 -12.29
N PRO A 26 5.29 -15.21 -11.28
CA PRO A 26 3.91 -15.47 -10.87
C PRO A 26 3.11 -14.25 -10.40
N ILE A 27 3.80 -13.19 -9.96
CA ILE A 27 3.21 -11.95 -9.44
C ILE A 27 3.42 -10.76 -10.38
N VAL A 28 3.94 -10.97 -11.59
CA VAL A 28 4.01 -9.94 -12.66
C VAL A 28 2.65 -9.78 -13.32
N ARG A 29 1.70 -9.30 -12.54
CA ARG A 29 0.34 -8.91 -12.92
C ARG A 29 -0.16 -7.85 -11.94
N ASP A 30 -1.23 -7.14 -12.25
CA ASP A 30 -1.86 -6.27 -11.26
C ASP A 30 -2.47 -7.10 -10.11
N VAL A 31 -2.40 -6.56 -8.89
CA VAL A 31 -3.01 -7.14 -7.68
C VAL A 31 -3.73 -6.05 -6.91
N PHE A 32 -5.04 -6.26 -6.73
CA PHE A 32 -5.97 -5.31 -6.13
C PHE A 32 -6.79 -5.95 -4.99
N PRO A 33 -7.58 -5.17 -4.23
CA PRO A 33 -8.40 -5.73 -3.15
C PRO A 33 -9.30 -6.90 -3.55
N ALA A 34 -9.83 -6.90 -4.77
CA ALA A 34 -10.65 -7.99 -5.29
C ALA A 34 -9.90 -9.33 -5.39
N ASP A 35 -8.60 -9.32 -5.67
CA ASP A 35 -7.75 -10.52 -5.68
C ASP A 35 -7.57 -11.11 -4.27
N LEU A 36 -7.49 -10.24 -3.26
CA LEU A 36 -7.23 -10.66 -1.88
C LEU A 36 -8.51 -11.08 -1.14
N ALA A 37 -9.66 -10.51 -1.50
CA ALA A 37 -10.93 -10.69 -0.78
C ALA A 37 -11.31 -12.17 -0.52
N PRO A 38 -11.20 -13.11 -1.48
CA PRO A 38 -11.52 -14.52 -1.23
C PRO A 38 -10.62 -15.15 -0.14
N HIS A 39 -9.35 -14.75 -0.09
CA HIS A 39 -8.40 -15.25 0.91
C HIS A 39 -8.70 -14.69 2.30
N LEU A 40 -9.09 -13.41 2.40
CA LEU A 40 -9.49 -12.80 3.68
C LEU A 40 -10.72 -13.53 4.26
N GLN A 41 -11.70 -13.84 3.41
CA GLN A 41 -12.91 -14.58 3.83
C GLN A 41 -12.54 -15.98 4.33
N ALA A 42 -11.75 -16.73 3.55
CA ALA A 42 -11.33 -18.07 3.93
C ALA A 42 -10.52 -18.09 5.24
N ALA A 43 -9.71 -17.06 5.48
CA ALA A 43 -8.89 -16.93 6.67
C ALA A 43 -9.63 -16.32 7.88
N GLY A 44 -10.84 -15.77 7.71
CA GLY A 44 -11.57 -15.03 8.74
C GLY A 44 -10.88 -13.72 9.16
N ILE A 45 -10.23 -13.04 8.20
CA ILE A 45 -9.59 -11.74 8.39
C ILE A 45 -10.63 -10.66 8.05
N ALA A 46 -10.82 -9.72 8.96
CA ALA A 46 -11.84 -8.68 8.81
C ALA A 46 -11.33 -7.45 8.04
N ARG A 47 -10.05 -7.08 8.23
CA ARG A 47 -9.41 -5.93 7.59
C ARG A 47 -7.92 -6.16 7.38
N THR A 48 -7.30 -5.32 6.56
CA THR A 48 -5.87 -5.37 6.24
C THR A 48 -5.17 -4.03 6.51
N VAL A 49 -3.86 -4.08 6.63
CA VAL A 49 -2.97 -2.93 6.52
C VAL A 49 -2.17 -3.10 5.23
N VAL A 50 -2.29 -2.13 4.33
CA VAL A 50 -1.49 -2.11 3.09
C VAL A 50 -0.15 -1.45 3.40
N VAL A 51 0.94 -2.08 3.00
CA VAL A 51 2.30 -1.55 3.15
C VAL A 51 2.87 -1.26 1.76
N GLN A 52 3.64 -0.18 1.61
CA GLN A 52 4.24 0.22 0.32
C GLN A 52 4.99 -0.94 -0.37
N ALA A 53 4.86 -1.03 -1.70
CA ALA A 53 5.67 -1.92 -2.54
C ALA A 53 6.67 -1.18 -3.45
N ALA A 54 6.65 0.15 -3.45
CA ALA A 54 7.62 1.01 -4.14
C ALA A 54 8.01 2.22 -3.28
N ALA A 55 9.26 2.67 -3.44
CA ALA A 55 9.81 3.82 -2.72
C ALA A 55 9.43 5.15 -3.39
N THR A 56 8.14 5.42 -3.52
CA THR A 56 7.63 6.68 -4.09
C THR A 56 6.48 7.24 -3.27
N VAL A 57 6.36 8.57 -3.18
CA VAL A 57 5.18 9.22 -2.59
C VAL A 57 3.92 8.87 -3.39
N ALA A 58 4.06 8.71 -4.71
CA ALA A 58 2.96 8.29 -5.58
C ALA A 58 2.40 6.91 -5.21
N GLU A 59 3.21 5.99 -4.66
CA GLU A 59 2.74 4.69 -4.15
C GLU A 59 1.91 4.87 -2.88
N THR A 60 2.35 5.73 -1.97
CA THR A 60 1.56 6.09 -0.78
C THR A 60 0.20 6.65 -1.16
N GLU A 61 0.15 7.57 -2.12
CA GLU A 61 -1.09 8.18 -2.61
C GLU A 61 -2.02 7.14 -3.26
N PHE A 62 -1.47 6.25 -4.08
CA PHE A 62 -2.22 5.15 -4.69
C PHE A 62 -2.84 4.21 -3.65
N MET A 63 -2.07 3.79 -2.65
CA MET A 63 -2.60 2.93 -1.58
C MET A 63 -3.67 3.64 -0.75
N LEU A 64 -3.50 4.94 -0.48
CA LEU A 64 -4.53 5.74 0.19
C LEU A 64 -5.79 5.80 -0.68
N ASP A 65 -5.67 5.97 -2.00
CA ASP A 65 -6.82 6.02 -2.91
C ASP A 65 -7.56 4.68 -3.02
N LEU A 66 -6.84 3.56 -2.90
CA LEU A 66 -7.47 2.26 -2.70
C LEU A 66 -8.19 2.21 -1.34
N ALA A 67 -7.54 2.69 -0.28
CA ALA A 67 -8.09 2.68 1.06
C ALA A 67 -9.36 3.54 1.19
N ASP A 68 -9.49 4.62 0.43
CA ASP A 68 -10.71 5.44 0.41
C ASP A 68 -11.88 4.74 -0.30
N LYS A 69 -11.60 3.78 -1.19
CA LYS A 69 -12.60 3.06 -1.99
C LYS A 69 -12.95 1.68 -1.45
N ASP A 70 -12.09 1.12 -0.59
CA ASP A 70 -12.23 -0.23 -0.06
C ASP A 70 -12.12 -0.25 1.47
N ASP A 71 -13.23 -0.62 2.12
CA ASP A 71 -13.34 -0.68 3.58
C ASP A 71 -12.60 -1.86 4.24
N SER A 72 -12.15 -2.84 3.44
CA SER A 72 -11.28 -3.90 3.95
C SER A 72 -9.91 -3.33 4.36
N ILE A 73 -9.48 -2.20 3.79
CA ILE A 73 -8.22 -1.55 4.16
C ILE A 73 -8.45 -0.67 5.39
N ALA A 74 -7.89 -1.07 6.52
CA ALA A 74 -7.96 -0.31 7.78
C ALA A 74 -6.92 0.81 7.86
N ALA A 75 -5.75 0.60 7.24
CA ALA A 75 -4.62 1.51 7.33
C ALA A 75 -3.65 1.32 6.17
N VAL A 76 -2.86 2.36 5.93
CA VAL A 76 -1.76 2.42 4.96
C VAL A 76 -0.48 2.77 5.70
N VAL A 77 0.56 1.97 5.44
CA VAL A 77 1.95 2.25 5.78
C VAL A 77 2.67 2.64 4.48
N GLY A 78 2.85 3.94 4.28
CA GLY A 78 3.41 4.50 3.05
C GLY A 78 4.93 4.52 3.00
N TRP A 79 5.44 5.12 1.94
CA TRP A 79 6.80 5.60 1.81
C TRP A 79 6.82 7.13 1.64
N VAL A 80 7.81 7.78 2.27
CA VAL A 80 8.15 9.19 2.09
C VAL A 80 9.67 9.28 2.14
N ASP A 81 10.25 10.14 1.31
CA ASP A 81 11.67 10.47 1.39
C ASP A 81 11.91 11.26 2.68
N LEU A 82 12.59 10.65 3.66
CA LEU A 82 12.88 11.28 4.94
C LEU A 82 14.07 12.24 4.88
N GLU A 83 14.81 12.25 3.78
CA GLU A 83 15.97 13.12 3.55
C GLU A 83 15.60 14.37 2.74
N ALA A 84 14.40 14.41 2.15
CA ALA A 84 13.93 15.56 1.39
C ALA A 84 13.70 16.79 2.28
N ASP A 85 14.11 17.97 1.79
CA ASP A 85 13.94 19.25 2.49
C ASP A 85 12.46 19.56 2.81
N ASP A 86 11.52 19.00 2.03
CA ASP A 86 10.08 19.21 2.16
C ASP A 86 9.34 18.05 2.85
N VAL A 87 10.06 17.11 3.50
CA VAL A 87 9.50 15.92 4.16
C VAL A 87 8.33 16.26 5.11
N GLU A 88 8.45 17.32 5.90
CA GLU A 88 7.42 17.70 6.86
C GLU A 88 6.11 18.11 6.16
N ALA A 89 6.21 18.87 5.07
CA ALA A 89 5.05 19.27 4.29
C ALA A 89 4.38 18.05 3.64
N THR A 90 5.18 17.13 3.10
CA THR A 90 4.69 15.87 2.53
C THR A 90 3.98 15.01 3.57
N LEU A 91 4.57 14.81 4.75
CA LEU A 91 3.96 14.06 5.85
C LEU A 91 2.66 14.71 6.33
N ARG A 92 2.61 16.04 6.50
CA ARG A 92 1.40 16.77 6.90
C ARG A 92 0.26 16.59 5.89
N ARG A 93 0.57 16.66 4.59
CA ARG A 93 -0.40 16.45 3.50
C ARG A 93 -0.95 15.03 3.51
N LEU A 94 -0.10 14.03 3.65
CA LEU A 94 -0.52 12.62 3.69
C LEU A 94 -1.30 12.29 4.98
N ALA A 95 -0.90 12.86 6.12
CA ALA A 95 -1.58 12.68 7.41
C ALA A 95 -2.99 13.30 7.46
N ALA A 96 -3.34 14.17 6.51
CA ALA A 96 -4.72 14.62 6.34
C ALA A 96 -5.67 13.49 5.88
N ARG A 97 -5.14 12.39 5.32
CA ARG A 97 -5.90 11.18 4.97
C ARG A 97 -5.99 10.26 6.20
N PRO A 98 -7.19 9.99 6.77
CA PRO A 98 -7.32 9.28 8.06
C PRO A 98 -6.77 7.85 8.11
N LYS A 99 -6.57 7.20 6.96
CA LYS A 99 -6.00 5.84 6.89
C LYS A 99 -4.47 5.84 6.75
N PHE A 100 -3.80 6.99 6.62
CA PHE A 100 -2.34 7.07 6.70
C PHE A 100 -1.89 6.89 8.16
N ARG A 101 -1.24 5.76 8.48
CA ARG A 101 -0.93 5.37 9.87
C ARG A 101 0.53 5.04 10.13
N GLY A 102 1.38 5.09 9.11
CA GLY A 102 2.81 4.90 9.29
C GLY A 102 3.58 5.06 7.99
N ILE A 103 4.89 4.96 8.12
CA ILE A 103 5.83 4.91 7.01
C ILE A 103 6.79 3.73 7.19
N ARG A 104 7.27 3.17 6.09
CA ARG A 104 8.34 2.16 6.08
C ARG A 104 9.51 2.66 5.23
N PRO A 105 10.64 3.05 5.85
CA PRO A 105 11.88 3.35 5.13
C PRO A 105 12.35 2.17 4.28
N MET A 106 13.07 2.45 3.20
CA MET A 106 13.74 1.45 2.34
C MET A 106 15.19 1.84 2.11
#